data_AF-A0A956UMM4-F1
#
_entry.id   AF-A0A956UMM4-F1
#
_cell.length_a   1.000
_cell.length_b   1.000
_cell.length_c   1.000
_cell.angle_alpha   90.00
_cell.angle_beta   90.00
_cell.angle_gamma   90.00
#
_symmetry.space_group_name_H-M   'P 1'
#
loop_
_entity.id
_entity.type
_entity.pdbx_description
1 polymer ?
#
loop_
_entity_poly.entity_id
_entity_poly.type
_entity_poly.pdbx_seq_one_letter_code
_entity_poly.pdbx_strand_id
1 'polypeptide(L)'
;MQGSLNSGLRERGPVLLALVSLLAVGIAACSSNGGNIDIDGSSTVFPITVAMAEEFGLVSDVRVQVGLSGTGGGFDKFCRGETQVSNASRPIKASEVEACAGTNDEIIEFQV
;
A
#
# COMPACT_ATOMS: atom_id res chain seq x y z
N MET A 1 -54.10 -21.55 20.58
CA MET A 1 -52.67 -21.93 20.40
C MET A 1 -51.87 -20.70 20.00
N GLN A 2 -51.72 -19.71 20.88
CA GLN A 2 -50.89 -18.49 20.72
C GLN A 2 -50.71 -17.93 22.14
N GLY A 3 -49.57 -17.44 22.62
CA GLY A 3 -48.23 -17.36 22.07
C GLY A 3 -47.29 -17.18 23.26
N SER A 4 -46.60 -18.27 23.63
CA SER A 4 -45.64 -18.37 24.74
C SER A 4 -44.24 -17.84 24.35
N LEU A 5 -44.15 -16.81 23.49
CA LEU A 5 -42.89 -16.38 22.89
C LEU A 5 -42.41 -14.99 23.33
N ASN A 6 -43.20 -14.23 24.10
CA ASN A 6 -42.88 -12.83 24.44
C ASN A 6 -42.28 -12.59 25.84
N SER A 7 -42.21 -13.59 26.73
CA SER A 7 -41.66 -13.38 28.09
C SER A 7 -40.13 -13.49 28.16
N GLY A 8 -39.50 -14.25 27.25
CA GLY A 8 -38.04 -14.43 27.23
C GLY A 8 -37.24 -13.30 26.55
N LEU A 9 -37.91 -12.46 25.75
CA LEU A 9 -37.29 -11.34 25.01
C LEU A 9 -37.15 -10.06 25.85
N ARG A 10 -37.85 -9.96 26.98
CA ARG A 10 -37.87 -8.74 27.82
C ARG A 10 -36.71 -8.64 28.81
N GLU A 11 -36.13 -9.77 29.23
CA GLU A 11 -35.02 -9.79 30.19
C GLU A 11 -33.63 -9.93 29.55
N ARG A 12 -33.60 -10.35 28.28
CA ARG A 12 -32.36 -10.45 27.49
C ARG A 12 -32.11 -9.21 26.62
N GLY A 13 -33.01 -8.22 26.67
CA GLY A 13 -32.98 -7.00 25.86
C GLY A 13 -31.62 -6.28 25.81
N PRO A 14 -30.99 -5.92 26.95
CA PRO A 14 -29.72 -5.20 26.91
C PRO A 14 -28.53 -6.08 26.49
N VAL A 15 -28.56 -7.38 26.82
CA VAL A 15 -27.48 -8.33 26.50
C VAL A 15 -27.51 -8.74 25.02
N LEU A 16 -28.71 -8.94 24.47
CA LEU A 16 -28.93 -9.28 23.06
C LEU A 16 -28.66 -8.06 22.16
N LEU A 17 -29.04 -6.84 22.57
CA LEU A 17 -28.64 -5.61 21.86
C LEU A 17 -27.12 -5.41 21.90
N ALA A 18 -26.46 -5.62 23.05
CA ALA A 18 -25.01 -5.44 23.19
C ALA A 18 -24.23 -6.42 22.28
N LEU A 19 -24.66 -7.69 22.21
CA LEU A 19 -24.06 -8.70 21.33
C LEU A 19 -24.27 -8.42 19.84
N VAL A 20 -25.44 -7.92 19.45
CA VAL A 20 -25.72 -7.53 18.05
C VAL A 20 -24.91 -6.28 17.66
N SER A 21 -24.74 -5.30 18.57
CA SER A 21 -23.88 -4.15 18.32
C SER A 21 -22.40 -4.51 18.21
N LEU A 22 -21.92 -5.49 18.98
CA LEU A 22 -20.52 -5.95 18.89
C LEU A 22 -20.23 -6.67 17.57
N LEU A 23 -21.22 -7.41 17.04
CA LEU A 23 -21.11 -8.10 15.76
C LEU A 23 -21.16 -7.13 14.56
N ALA A 24 -21.89 -6.01 14.69
CA ALA A 24 -21.98 -4.99 13.64
C ALA A 24 -20.68 -4.19 13.46
N VAL A 25 -19.89 -4.00 14.53
CA VAL A 25 -18.61 -3.26 14.46
C VAL A 25 -17.48 -4.11 13.83
N GLY A 26 -17.59 -5.45 13.87
CA GLY A 26 -16.59 -6.34 13.29
C GLY A 26 -16.58 -6.40 11.76
N ILE A 27 -17.67 -6.01 11.09
CA ILE A 27 -17.82 -6.11 9.62
C ILE A 27 -17.29 -4.84 8.91
N ALA A 28 -17.15 -3.72 9.61
CA ALA A 28 -16.71 -2.45 9.02
C ALA A 28 -15.18 -2.29 8.92
N ALA A 29 -14.39 -3.26 9.41
CA ALA A 29 -12.93 -3.17 9.45
C ALA A 29 -12.23 -3.62 8.14
N CYS A 30 -12.97 -4.11 7.16
CA CYS A 30 -12.41 -4.59 5.90
C CYS A 30 -12.84 -3.68 4.75
N SER A 31 -12.00 -2.68 4.41
CA SER A 31 -11.65 -2.32 3.02
C SER A 31 -10.91 -0.97 3.01
N SER A 32 -9.58 -1.00 2.97
CA SER A 32 -8.78 0.14 2.53
C SER A 32 -7.93 -0.31 1.34
N ASN A 33 -8.51 -0.27 0.15
CA ASN A 33 -7.83 -0.63 -1.10
C ASN A 33 -6.94 0.50 -1.67
N GLY A 34 -6.73 1.59 -0.93
CA GLY A 34 -5.87 2.70 -1.35
C GLY A 34 -4.50 2.64 -0.69
N GLY A 35 -3.51 2.15 -1.42
CA GLY A 35 -2.09 2.25 -1.05
C GLY A 35 -1.44 3.52 -1.61
N ASN A 36 -0.24 3.84 -1.13
CA ASN A 36 0.64 4.81 -1.77
C ASN A 36 1.89 4.07 -2.28
N ILE A 37 2.36 4.43 -3.47
CA ILE A 37 3.63 3.97 -4.05
C ILE A 37 4.47 5.21 -4.37
N ASP A 38 5.62 5.30 -3.73
CA ASP A 38 6.63 6.33 -3.95
C ASP A 38 7.73 5.78 -4.86
N ILE A 39 8.00 6.49 -5.95
CA ILE A 39 9.00 6.16 -6.96
C ILE A 39 9.98 7.33 -7.06
N ASP A 40 11.29 7.08 -7.16
CA ASP A 40 12.27 8.14 -7.41
C ASP A 40 13.43 7.63 -8.29
N GLY A 41 14.04 8.53 -9.06
CA GLY A 41 15.30 8.23 -9.72
C GLY A 41 15.61 9.09 -10.94
N SER A 42 15.95 8.44 -12.05
CA SER A 42 16.53 9.05 -13.24
C SER A 42 15.67 10.15 -13.87
N SER A 43 16.29 11.29 -14.16
CA SER A 43 15.68 12.39 -14.91
C SER A 43 15.34 12.02 -16.36
N THR A 44 15.98 11.01 -16.92
CA THR A 44 15.70 10.54 -18.29
C THR A 44 14.50 9.59 -18.35
N VAL A 45 14.23 8.86 -17.27
CA VAL A 45 13.10 7.91 -17.16
C VAL A 45 11.90 8.54 -16.46
N PHE A 46 12.09 9.71 -15.84
CA PHE A 46 11.02 10.45 -15.17
C PHE A 46 9.79 10.71 -16.05
N PRO A 47 9.88 11.21 -17.31
CA PRO A 47 8.67 11.54 -18.09
C PRO A 47 7.80 10.32 -18.40
N ILE A 48 8.43 9.17 -18.68
CA ILE A 48 7.68 7.94 -18.94
C ILE A 48 7.09 7.35 -17.66
N THR A 49 7.81 7.46 -16.54
CA THR A 49 7.32 6.99 -15.23
C THR A 49 6.09 7.77 -14.77
N VAL A 50 6.06 9.08 -14.99
CA VAL A 50 4.88 9.93 -14.72
C VAL A 50 3.70 9.50 -15.59
N ALA A 51 3.89 9.29 -16.89
CA ALA A 51 2.81 8.82 -17.77
C ALA A 51 2.25 7.46 -17.32
N MET A 52 3.11 6.53 -16.89
CA MET A 52 2.66 5.25 -16.35
C MET A 52 1.87 5.39 -15.04
N ALA A 53 2.30 6.30 -14.16
CA ALA A 53 1.61 6.61 -12.91
C ALA A 53 0.20 7.21 -13.16
N GLU A 54 0.08 8.10 -14.15
CA GLU A 54 -1.19 8.70 -14.55
C GLU A 54 -2.16 7.64 -15.09
N GLU A 55 -1.71 6.80 -16.02
CA GLU A 55 -2.53 5.72 -16.59
C GLU A 55 -2.93 4.68 -15.54
N PHE A 56 -2.03 4.33 -14.62
CA PHE A 56 -2.34 3.40 -13.53
C PHE A 56 -3.40 3.97 -12.58
N GLY A 57 -3.38 5.28 -12.31
CA GLY A 57 -4.39 5.96 -11.50
C GLY A 57 -5.79 5.95 -12.11
N LEU A 58 -5.95 5.64 -13.41
CA LEU A 58 -7.27 5.48 -14.04
C LEU A 58 -7.92 4.13 -13.74
N VAL A 59 -7.12 3.13 -13.37
CA VAL A 59 -7.57 1.73 -13.17
C VAL A 59 -7.39 1.24 -11.73
N SER A 60 -6.82 2.07 -10.85
CA SER A 60 -6.45 1.72 -9.48
C SER A 60 -6.71 2.88 -8.52
N ASP A 61 -7.14 2.57 -7.29
CA ASP A 61 -7.28 3.54 -6.19
C ASP A 61 -5.95 3.85 -5.48
N VAL A 62 -4.85 3.28 -5.97
CA VAL A 62 -3.49 3.48 -5.42
C VAL A 62 -2.90 4.79 -5.94
N ARG A 63 -2.37 5.62 -5.03
CA ARG A 63 -1.67 6.85 -5.42
C ARG A 63 -0.21 6.57 -5.70
N VAL A 64 0.26 6.97 -6.88
CA VAL A 64 1.67 6.85 -7.26
C VAL A 64 2.30 8.24 -7.28
N GLN A 65 3.36 8.44 -6.50
CA GLN A 65 4.16 9.67 -6.50
C GLN A 65 5.50 9.39 -7.19
N VAL A 66 5.90 10.28 -8.10
CA VAL A 66 7.16 10.14 -8.84
C VAL A 66 8.06 11.33 -8.56
N GLY A 67 9.22 11.06 -7.96
CA GLY A 67 10.30 12.00 -7.66
C GLY A 67 11.43 11.94 -8.69
N LEU A 68 12.26 12.98 -8.68
CA LEU A 68 13.42 13.13 -9.56
C LEU A 68 14.66 13.50 -8.73
N SER A 69 15.51 12.51 -8.45
CA SER A 69 16.79 12.70 -7.74
C SER A 69 18.01 12.30 -8.57
N GLY A 70 17.80 11.77 -9.78
CA GLY A 70 18.83 11.11 -10.58
C GLY A 70 19.06 9.65 -10.13
N THR A 71 19.62 8.81 -11.00
CA THR A 71 19.74 7.36 -10.76
C THR A 71 20.43 7.01 -9.44
N GLY A 72 21.55 7.66 -9.12
CA GLY A 72 22.25 7.41 -7.84
C GLY A 72 21.42 7.82 -6.62
N GLY A 73 20.83 9.03 -6.65
CA GLY A 73 19.97 9.49 -5.55
C GLY A 73 18.69 8.66 -5.39
N GLY A 74 18.16 8.13 -6.49
CA GLY A 74 17.04 7.19 -6.48
C GLY A 74 17.40 5.89 -5.78
N PHE A 75 18.54 5.28 -6.11
CA PHE A 75 19.03 4.09 -5.41
C PHE A 75 19.31 4.36 -3.94
N ASP A 76 19.90 5.51 -3.60
CA ASP A 76 20.16 5.88 -2.22
C ASP A 76 18.86 5.99 -1.40
N LYS A 77 17.79 6.57 -1.96
CA LYS A 77 16.48 6.65 -1.30
C LYS A 77 15.82 5.28 -1.18
N PHE A 78 15.90 4.48 -2.23
CA PHE A 78 15.36 3.12 -2.26
C PHE A 78 16.04 2.22 -1.21
N CYS A 79 17.37 2.22 -1.14
CA CYS A 79 18.12 1.47 -0.13
C CYS A 79 17.88 1.95 1.32
N ARG A 80 17.31 3.15 1.52
CA ARG A 80 16.86 3.64 2.84
C ARG A 80 15.40 3.31 3.14
N GLY A 81 14.69 2.67 2.21
CA GLY A 81 13.26 2.38 2.34
C GLY A 81 12.35 3.60 2.19
N GLU A 82 12.84 4.71 1.61
CA GLU A 82 12.03 5.91 1.39
C GLU A 82 11.13 5.79 0.15
N THR A 83 11.47 4.91 -0.78
CA THR A 83 10.68 4.62 -1.98
C THR A 83 10.53 3.13 -2.18
N GLN A 84 9.41 2.71 -2.77
CA GLN A 84 9.17 1.30 -3.10
C GLN A 84 9.72 0.92 -4.47
N VAL A 85 10.00 1.90 -5.34
CA VAL A 85 10.58 1.68 -6.66
C VAL A 85 11.68 2.71 -6.93
N SER A 86 12.80 2.27 -7.50
CA SER A 86 13.78 3.17 -8.09
C SER A 86 13.80 3.03 -9.61
N ASN A 87 13.49 4.12 -10.32
CA ASN A 87 13.66 4.14 -11.78
C ASN A 87 15.09 4.58 -12.13
N ALA A 88 15.69 3.95 -13.12
CA ALA A 88 17.11 4.12 -13.39
C ALA A 88 17.41 4.09 -14.89
N SER A 89 18.34 4.93 -15.33
CA SER A 89 18.85 4.94 -16.70
C SER A 89 20.11 4.10 -16.90
N ARG A 90 20.52 3.35 -15.86
CA ARG A 90 21.63 2.42 -15.88
C ARG A 90 21.37 1.30 -14.86
N PRO A 91 22.05 0.15 -14.98
CA PRO A 91 22.03 -0.88 -13.95
C PRO A 91 22.53 -0.36 -12.60
N ILE A 92 22.06 -1.01 -11.53
CA ILE A 92 22.56 -0.80 -10.17
C ILE A 92 24.01 -1.27 -10.08
N LYS A 93 24.85 -0.53 -9.33
CA LYS A 93 26.25 -0.91 -9.10
C LYS A 93 26.36 -1.84 -7.90
N ALA A 94 27.43 -2.64 -7.85
CA ALA A 94 27.76 -3.47 -6.69
C ALA A 94 27.79 -2.67 -5.38
N SER A 95 28.39 -1.47 -5.38
CA SER A 95 28.43 -0.59 -4.21
C SER A 95 27.06 -0.10 -3.75
N GLU A 96 26.10 0.03 -4.67
CA GLU A 96 24.72 0.44 -4.36
C GLU A 96 23.91 -0.75 -3.83
N VAL A 97 24.15 -1.96 -4.35
CA VAL A 97 23.59 -3.20 -3.80
C VAL A 97 24.06 -3.44 -2.37
N GLU A 98 25.35 -3.20 -2.09
CA GLU A 98 25.89 -3.29 -0.72
C GLU A 98 25.22 -2.30 0.24
N ALA A 99 24.92 -1.08 -0.22
CA ALA A 99 24.19 -0.10 0.58
C ALA A 99 22.75 -0.55 0.90
N CYS A 100 22.16 -1.33 0.00
CA CYS A 100 20.85 -1.97 0.15
C CYS A 100 20.90 -3.26 1.01
N ALA A 101 22.07 -3.81 1.36
CA ALA A 101 22.14 -5.04 2.16
C ALA A 101 21.58 -4.90 3.60
N GLY A 102 21.32 -3.66 4.04
CA GLY A 102 20.63 -3.38 5.31
C GLY A 102 19.10 -3.40 5.24
N THR A 103 18.51 -3.41 4.04
CA THR A 103 17.05 -3.56 3.87
C THR A 103 16.69 -5.03 3.90
N ASN A 104 15.69 -5.41 4.70
CA ASN A 104 15.22 -6.80 4.83
C ASN A 104 14.33 -7.25 3.65
N ASP A 105 14.37 -6.53 2.53
CA ASP A 105 13.46 -6.72 1.41
C ASP A 105 14.15 -7.43 0.25
N GLU A 106 13.39 -8.30 -0.44
CA GLU A 106 13.85 -8.95 -1.66
C GLU A 106 13.87 -7.94 -2.81
N ILE A 107 15.08 -7.51 -3.19
CA ILE A 107 15.27 -6.55 -4.29
C ILE A 107 15.23 -7.29 -5.62
N ILE A 108 14.32 -6.88 -6.48
CA ILE A 108 14.19 -7.41 -7.85
C ILE A 108 14.57 -6.30 -8.83
N GLU A 109 15.53 -6.58 -9.70
CA GLU A 109 15.92 -5.68 -10.79
C GLU A 109 15.19 -6.05 -12.08
N PHE A 110 14.59 -5.04 -12.73
CA PHE A 110 13.99 -5.17 -14.05
C PHE A 110 14.74 -4.27 -15.04
N GLN A 111 15.28 -4.86 -16.11
CA GLN A 111 15.88 -4.13 -17.21
C GLN A 111 14.89 -4.08 -18.38
N VAL A 112 14.73 -2.88 -18.94
CA VAL A 112 13.81 -2.55 -20.03
C VAL A 112 14.59 -2.14 -21.26
#